data_AF-A0AAJ2L155-F1
#
_entry.id   AF-A0AAJ2L155-F1
#
_cell.length_a   1.000
_cell.length_b   1.000
_cell.length_c   1.000
_cell.angle_alpha   90.00
_cell.angle_beta   90.00
_cell.angle_gamma   90.00
#
_symmetry.space_group_name_H-M   'P 1'
#
loop_
_entity.id
_entity.type
_entity.pdbx_description
1 polymer ?
#
loop_
_entity_poly.entity_id
_entity_poly.type
_entity_poly.pdbx_seq_one_letter_code
_entity_poly.pdbx_strand_id
1 'polypeptide(L)' 'MLKQALRFSFMYFVIMSLVQFLLHKEMRWIENLTIGFLVFILMLFINWCRVPYNWDKKN' A
#
# COMPACT_ATOMS: atom_id res chain seq x y z
N MET A 1 6.68 3.61 9.90
CA MET A 1 6.81 2.79 8.68
C MET A 1 5.62 1.86 8.49
N LEU A 2 5.52 0.75 9.22
CA LEU A 2 4.53 -0.30 8.95
C LEU A 2 3.08 0.18 9.14
N LYS A 3 2.76 0.83 10.28
CA LYS A 3 1.42 1.41 10.53
C LYS A 3 0.98 2.46 9.50
N GLN A 4 1.93 3.25 8.98
CA GLN A 4 1.63 4.34 8.02
C GLN A 4 1.40 3.78 6.62
N ALA A 5 2.24 2.84 6.17
CA ALA A 5 2.05 2.11 4.93
C ALA A 5 0.76 1.30 4.93
N LEU A 6 0.45 0.61 6.05
CA LEU A 6 -0.80 -0.14 6.19
C LEU A 6 -2.04 0.76 6.04
N ARG A 7 -2.02 1.95 6.66
CA ARG A 7 -3.13 2.91 6.58
C ARG A 7 -3.37 3.39 5.15
N PHE A 8 -2.30 3.73 4.44
CA PHE A 8 -2.39 4.18 3.05
C PHE A 8 -2.87 3.06 2.11
N SER A 9 -2.31 1.85 2.23
CA SER A 9 -2.75 0.71 1.43
C SER A 9 -4.19 0.30 1.72
N PHE A 10 -4.61 0.35 2.98
CA PHE A 10 -5.99 0.05 3.34
C PHE A 10 -6.96 1.10 2.77
N MET A 11 -6.63 2.40 2.86
CA MET A 11 -7.43 3.46 2.23
C MET A 11 -7.53 3.28 0.72
N TYR A 12 -6.41 3.02 0.04
CA TYR A 12 -6.41 2.77 -1.40
C TYR A 12 -7.27 1.56 -1.77
N PHE A 13 -7.14 0.45 -1.03
CA PHE A 13 -7.92 -0.77 -1.26
C PHE A 13 -9.43 -0.53 -1.11
N VAL A 14 -9.84 0.19 -0.05
CA VAL A 14 -11.26 0.51 0.18
C VAL A 14 -11.82 1.41 -0.92
N ILE A 15 -11.09 2.46 -1.32
CA ILE A 15 -11.54 3.39 -2.37
C ILE A 15 -11.68 2.66 -3.71
N MET A 16 -10.66 1.88 -4.11
CA MET A 16 -10.71 1.15 -5.38
C MET A 16 -11.80 0.09 -5.40
N SER A 17 -12.05 -0.59 -4.27
CA SER A 17 -13.13 -1.56 -4.15
C SER A 17 -14.51 -0.92 -4.26
N LEU A 18 -14.70 0.27 -3.66
CA LEU A 18 -15.94 1.05 -3.78
C LEU A 18 -16.16 1.56 -5.22
N VAL A 19 -15.12 2.06 -5.88
CA VAL A 19 -15.20 2.52 -7.26
C VAL A 19 -15.54 1.36 -8.20
N GLN A 20 -14.91 0.20 -8.03
CA GLN A 20 -15.20 -0.97 -8.85
C GLN A 20 -16.60 -1.54 -8.59
N PHE A 21 -17.10 -1.46 -7.34
CA PHE A 21 -18.48 -1.82 -7.00
C PHE A 21 -19.51 -0.96 -7.75
N LEU A 22 -19.24 0.34 -7.88
CA LEU A 22 -20.16 1.30 -8.50
C LEU A 22 -20.09 1.29 -10.03
N LEU A 23 -18.93 1.00 -10.63
CA LEU A 23 -18.70 1.12 -12.06
C LEU A 23 -18.70 -0.22 -12.82
N HIS A 24 -18.54 -1.36 -12.15
CA HIS A 24 -18.46 -2.66 -12.80
C HIS A 24 -19.52 -3.62 -12.26
N LYS A 25 -20.16 -4.38 -13.16
CA LYS A 25 -21.13 -5.43 -12.80
C LYS A 25 -20.50 -6.60 -12.03
N GLU A 26 -19.19 -6.80 -12.20
CA GLU A 26 -18.44 -7.87 -11.54
C GLU A 26 -17.24 -7.31 -10.79
N MET A 27 -17.17 -7.62 -9.50
CA MET A 27 -16.02 -7.30 -8.66
C MET A 27 -14.87 -8.26 -8.98
N ARG A 28 -13.76 -7.72 -9.48
CA ARG A 28 -12.55 -8.48 -9.76
C ARG A 28 -11.67 -8.50 -8.51
N TRP A 29 -12.13 -9.26 -7.53
CA TRP A 29 -11.52 -9.33 -6.19
C TRP A 29 -10.02 -9.64 -6.23
N ILE A 30 -9.60 -10.55 -7.11
CA ILE A 30 -8.19 -10.95 -7.24
C ILE A 30 -7.34 -9.78 -7.75
N GLU A 31 -7.76 -9.10 -8.83
CA GLU A 31 -7.04 -7.92 -9.36
C GLU A 31 -6.91 -6.82 -8.31
N ASN A 32 -7.99 -6.51 -7.58
CA ASN A 32 -7.95 -5.48 -6.53
C ASN A 32 -7.03 -5.87 -5.36
N LEU A 33 -7.06 -7.13 -4.94
CA LEU A 33 -6.15 -7.63 -3.89
C LEU A 33 -4.70 -7.56 -4.34
N THR A 34 -4.40 -7.99 -5.56
CA THR A 34 -3.03 -7.98 -6.11
C THR A 34 -2.50 -6.55 -6.24
N ILE A 35 -3.30 -5.63 -6.78
CA ILE A 35 -2.92 -4.21 -6.91
C ILE A 35 -2.76 -3.57 -5.52
N GLY A 36 -3.68 -3.82 -4.59
CA GLY A 36 -3.58 -3.32 -3.22
C GLY A 36 -2.32 -3.80 -2.49
N PHE A 37 -1.96 -5.07 -2.68
CA PHE A 37 -0.74 -5.66 -2.13
C PHE A 37 0.53 -5.09 -2.78
N LEU A 38 0.53 -4.85 -4.09
CA LEU A 38 1.64 -4.18 -4.78
C LEU A 38 1.88 -2.76 -4.27
N VAL A 39 0.82 -1.98 -4.10
CA VAL A 39 0.91 -0.62 -3.54
C VAL A 39 1.45 -0.66 -2.11
N PHE A 40 1.08 -1.66 -1.31
CA PHE A 40 1.63 -1.86 0.03
C PHE A 40 3.13 -2.12 0.02
N ILE A 41 3.61 -3.02 -0.83
CA ILE A 41 5.04 -3.31 -0.96
C ILE A 41 5.81 -2.05 -1.41
N LEU A 42 5.29 -1.32 -2.41
CA LEU A 42 5.92 -0.07 -2.89
C LEU A 42 6.01 0.99 -1.80
N MET A 43 4.94 1.20 -1.04
CA MET A 43 4.92 2.13 0.10
C MET A 43 5.90 1.71 1.19
N LEU A 44 6.02 0.41 1.46
CA LEU A 44 6.95 -0.12 2.46
C LEU A 44 8.39 0.08 2.00
N PHE A 45 8.69 -0.16 0.72
CA PHE A 45 9.99 0.10 0.11
C PHE A 45 10.37 1.58 0.13
N ILE A 46 9.47 2.48 -0.30
CA ILE A 46 9.73 3.93 -0.26
C ILE A 46 9.98 4.41 1.17
N ASN A 47 9.19 3.94 2.15
CA ASN A 47 9.41 4.29 3.54
C ASN A 47 10.72 3.72 4.09
N TRP A 48 11.12 2.53 3.66
CA TRP A 48 12.40 1.94 3.99
C TRP A 48 13.57 2.75 3.42
N CYS A 49 13.48 3.22 2.17
CA CYS A 49 14.48 4.10 1.56
C CYS A 49 14.50 5.52 2.16
N ARG A 50 13.35 6.02 2.65
CA ARG A 50 13.23 7.35 3.27
C ARG A 50 13.71 7.41 4.70
N VAL A 51 13.79 6.28 5.39
CA VAL A 51 14.48 6.26 6.67
C VAL A 51 15.95 6.51 6.36
N PRO A 52 16.52 7.65 6.81
CA PRO A 52 17.95 7.81 6.73
C PRO A 52 18.49 6.64 7.53
N TYR A 53 19.09 5.68 6.83
CA TYR A 53 19.85 4.65 7.49
C TYR A 53 20.79 5.43 8.41
N ASN A 54 20.62 5.26 9.72
CA ASN A 54 21.55 5.78 10.72
C ASN A 54 22.89 5.07 10.44
N TRP A 55 23.63 5.56 9.45
CA TRP A 55 24.98 5.10 9.09
C TRP A 55 26.00 5.66 10.10
N ASP A 56 25.55 6.54 11.00
CA ASP A 56 26.25 6.92 12.23
C ASP A 56 26.03 5.78 13.25
N LYS A 57 26.81 4.70 13.22
CA LYS A 57 28.16 4.65 13.79
C LYS A 57 28.25 5.45 15.09
N LYS A 58 27.38 5.13 16.05
CA LYS A 58 27.77 5.31 17.46
C LYS A 58 28.75 4.20 17.82
N ASN A 59 30.03 4.55 17.63
CA ASN A 59 31.18 3.89 18.24
C ASN A 59 31.09 4.04 19.77
#